data_AF-A0A537A5T5-F1
#
_entry.id   AF-A0A537A5T5-F1
#
_cell.length_a   1.000
_cell.length_b   1.000
_cell.length_c   1.000
_cell.angle_alpha   90.00
_cell.angle_beta   90.00
_cell.angle_gamma   90.00
#
_symmetry.space_group_name_H-M   'P 1'
#
loop_
_entity.id
_entity.type
_entity.pdbx_description
1 polymer ?
#
loop_
_entity_poly.entity_id
_entity_poly.type
_entity_poly.pdbx_seq_one_letter_code
_entity_poly.pdbx_strand_id
1 'polypeptide(L)'
;MASVYSRALQKAAELVGGREKLSKILRVPAAEIDRWIADQAKPPREIFLRIVDLILDETTAAGEAGDQEPPARDAAGASRYLD
;
A
#
# COMPACT_ATOMS: atom_id res chain seq x y z
N MET A 1 -5.24 16.31 -18.99
CA MET A 1 -4.84 14.91 -18.74
C MET A 1 -3.92 14.90 -17.54
N ALA A 2 -4.21 14.15 -16.49
CA ALA A 2 -3.35 14.08 -15.30
C ALA A 2 -2.07 13.27 -15.62
N SER A 3 -0.91 13.78 -15.19
CA SER A 3 0.36 13.06 -15.40
C SER A 3 0.41 11.74 -14.63
N VAL A 4 1.38 10.90 -14.94
CA VAL A 4 1.65 9.67 -14.18
C VAL A 4 2.03 10.01 -12.74
N TYR A 5 2.74 11.12 -12.51
CA TYR A 5 3.12 11.58 -11.17
C TYR A 5 1.89 11.93 -10.34
N SER A 6 0.98 12.74 -10.91
CA SER A 6 -0.25 13.14 -10.25
C SER A 6 -1.12 11.93 -9.89
N ARG A 7 -1.28 10.99 -10.83
CA ARG A 7 -2.06 9.76 -10.61
C ARG A 7 -1.46 8.85 -9.54
N ALA A 8 -0.14 8.65 -9.57
CA ALA A 8 0.55 7.85 -8.56
C ALA A 8 0.42 8.47 -7.17
N LEU A 9 0.61 9.80 -7.04
CA LEU A 9 0.44 10.51 -5.77
C LEU A 9 -0.99 10.44 -5.23
N GLN A 10 -2.00 10.61 -6.09
CA GLN A 10 -3.39 10.46 -5.69
C GLN A 10 -3.67 9.05 -5.18
N LYS A 11 -3.22 8.03 -5.92
CA LYS A 11 -3.39 6.62 -5.52
C LYS A 11 -2.69 6.32 -4.19
N ALA A 12 -1.44 6.73 -4.04
CA ALA A 12 -0.70 6.56 -2.80
C ALA A 12 -1.37 7.28 -1.63
N ALA A 13 -1.89 8.49 -1.85
CA ALA A 13 -2.63 9.23 -0.83
C ALA A 13 -3.91 8.50 -0.42
N GLU A 14 -4.65 7.91 -1.36
CA GLU A 14 -5.83 7.10 -1.05
C GLU A 14 -5.46 5.87 -0.20
N LEU A 15 -4.42 5.14 -0.59
CA LEU A 15 -3.96 3.93 0.08
C LEU A 15 -3.53 4.18 1.53
N VAL A 16 -2.76 5.24 1.79
CA VAL A 16 -2.29 5.55 3.15
C VAL A 16 -3.34 6.26 4.02
N GLY A 17 -4.51 6.59 3.45
CA GLY A 17 -5.59 7.28 4.16
C GLY A 17 -5.46 8.81 4.22
N GLY A 18 -4.84 9.42 3.22
CA GLY A 18 -4.89 10.85 2.93
C GLY A 18 -3.53 11.50 2.62
N ARG A 19 -3.58 12.72 2.07
CA ARG A 19 -2.38 13.51 1.71
C ARG A 19 -1.53 13.88 2.92
N GLU A 20 -2.14 14.15 4.07
CA GLU A 20 -1.41 14.48 5.31
C GLU A 20 -0.62 13.29 5.87
N LYS A 21 -1.12 12.06 5.73
CA LYS A 21 -0.38 10.86 6.11
C LYS A 21 0.75 10.60 5.12
N LEU A 22 0.47 10.75 3.83
CA LEU A 22 1.48 10.61 2.77
C LEU A 22 2.64 11.59 2.97
N SER A 23 2.35 12.85 3.31
CA SER A 23 3.38 13.88 3.55
C SER A 23 4.30 13.52 4.72
N LYS A 24 3.74 12.96 5.80
CA LYS A 24 4.50 12.45 6.96
C LYS A 24 5.38 11.25 6.60
N ILE A 25 4.85 10.30 5.84
CA ILE A 25 5.58 9.10 5.39
C ILE A 25 6.76 9.49 4.49
N LEU A 26 6.50 10.33 3.49
CA LEU A 26 7.51 10.78 2.55
C LEU A 26 8.45 11.85 3.14
N ARG A 27 8.12 12.39 4.33
CA ARG A 27 8.82 13.50 5.01
C ARG A 27 8.95 14.74 4.12
N VAL A 28 7.89 15.07 3.40
CA VAL A 28 7.82 16.24 2.53
C VAL A 28 6.65 17.14 2.96
N PRO A 29 6.72 18.45 2.73
CA PRO A 29 5.60 19.34 3.03
C PRO A 29 4.34 18.97 2.25
N ALA A 30 3.17 19.06 2.88
CA ALA A 30 1.89 18.79 2.21
C ALA A 30 1.67 19.71 0.98
N ALA A 31 2.17 20.94 1.03
CA ALA A 31 2.12 21.88 -0.10
C ALA A 31 2.96 21.44 -1.31
N GLU A 32 4.00 20.62 -1.14
CA GLU A 32 4.71 19.99 -2.25
C GLU A 32 3.86 18.88 -2.87
N ILE A 33 3.25 18.04 -2.03
CA ILE A 33 2.33 16.98 -2.47
C ILE A 33 1.18 17.56 -3.31
N ASP A 34 0.53 18.62 -2.84
CA ASP A 34 -0.56 19.26 -3.58
C ASP A 34 -0.08 19.87 -4.91
N ARG A 35 1.11 20.46 -4.96
CA ARG A 35 1.69 20.98 -6.21
C ARG A 35 2.00 19.88 -7.21
N TRP A 36 2.51 18.74 -6.77
CA TRP A 36 2.78 17.60 -7.65
C TRP A 36 1.49 16.93 -8.14
N ILE A 37 0.46 16.86 -7.29
CA ILE A 37 -0.87 16.38 -7.68
C ILE A 37 -1.50 17.33 -8.71
N ALA A 38 -1.34 18.63 -8.54
CA ALA A 38 -1.86 19.64 -9.46
C ALA A 38 -1.01 19.80 -10.74
N ASP A 39 0.01 18.95 -10.95
CA ASP A 39 0.96 19.02 -12.07
C ASP A 39 1.70 20.38 -12.18
N GLN A 40 1.75 21.15 -11.08
CA GLN A 40 2.42 22.45 -11.01
C GLN A 40 3.94 22.30 -10.79
N ALA A 41 4.37 21.15 -10.29
CA ALA A 41 5.77 20.79 -10.12
C ALA A 41 5.95 19.29 -10.32
N LYS A 42 7.19 18.87 -10.58
CA LYS A 42 7.54 17.45 -10.68
C LYS A 42 8.21 16.98 -9.40
N PRO A 43 7.80 15.83 -8.83
CA PRO A 43 8.49 15.27 -7.68
C PRO A 43 9.93 14.88 -8.07
N PRO A 44 10.89 14.99 -7.14
CA PRO A 44 12.21 14.39 -7.32
C PRO A 44 12.08 12.89 -7.61
N ARG A 45 12.98 12.36 -8.46
CA ARG A 45 12.93 10.95 -8.88
C ARG A 45 12.89 9.98 -7.70
N GLU A 46 13.69 10.23 -6.67
CA GLU A 46 13.76 9.38 -5.47
C GLU A 46 12.43 9.34 -4.72
N ILE A 47 11.73 10.48 -4.61
CA ILE A 47 10.41 10.55 -3.98
C ILE A 47 9.39 9.80 -4.82
N PHE A 48 9.44 9.93 -6.14
CA PHE A 48 8.55 9.19 -7.03
C PHE A 48 8.73 7.67 -6.91
N LEU A 49 9.96 7.17 -6.81
CA LEU A 49 10.20 5.74 -6.62
C LEU A 49 9.63 5.25 -5.29
N ARG A 50 9.80 6.00 -4.19
CA ARG A 50 9.18 5.65 -2.90
C ARG A 50 7.65 5.61 -2.95
N ILE A 51 7.04 6.49 -3.74
CA ILE A 51 5.59 6.48 -3.97
C ILE A 51 5.18 5.20 -4.68
N VAL A 52 5.94 4.77 -5.69
CA VAL A 52 5.69 3.51 -6.40
C VAL A 52 5.85 2.32 -5.46
N ASP A 53 6.94 2.26 -4.69
CA ASP A 53 7.18 1.19 -3.71
C ASP A 53 6.02 1.09 -2.71
N LEU A 54 5.55 2.23 -2.17
CA LEU A 54 4.43 2.28 -1.24
C LEU A 54 3.12 1.76 -1.84
N ILE A 55 2.87 2.01 -3.13
CA ILE A 55 1.68 1.47 -3.82
C ILE A 55 1.78 -0.04 -3.99
N LEU A 56 2.97 -0.55 -4.29
CA LEU A 56 3.23 -1.98 -4.45
C LEU A 56 3.08 -2.73 -3.12
N ASP A 57 3.62 -2.19 -2.03
CA ASP A 57 3.55 -2.77 -0.69
C ASP A 57 2.10 -2.90 -0.19
N GLU A 58 1.27 -1.87 -0.39
CA GLU A 58 -0.15 -1.95 0.01
C GLU A 58 -0.93 -2.93 -0.87
N THR A 59 -0.56 -3.03 -2.16
CA THR A 59 -1.21 -3.98 -3.08
C THR A 59 -0.87 -5.43 -2.74
N THR A 60 0.36 -5.71 -2.30
CA THR A 60 0.74 -7.07 -1.85
C THR A 60 0.06 -7.43 -0.54
N ALA A 61 0.01 -6.50 0.43
CA ALA A 61 -0.67 -6.72 1.71
C ALA A 61 -2.17 -7.03 1.52
N ALA A 62 -2.83 -6.36 0.57
CA ALA A 62 -4.23 -6.64 0.22
C ALA A 62 -4.44 -8.01 -0.45
N GLY A 63 -3.43 -8.56 -1.14
CA GLY A 63 -3.46 -9.89 -1.75
C GLY A 63 -3.17 -11.03 -0.76
N GLU A 64 -2.33 -10.77 0.23
CA GLU A 64 -1.91 -11.76 1.26
C GLU A 64 -2.99 -12.01 2.32
N ALA A 65 -3.95 -11.09 2.49
CA ALA A 65 -5.12 -11.31 3.36
C ALA A 65 -6.04 -12.47 2.88
N GLY A 66 -5.80 -13.00 1.67
CA GLY A 66 -6.50 -14.16 1.12
C GLY A 66 -5.81 -15.51 1.32
N ASP A 67 -4.56 -15.55 1.80
CA ASP A 67 -3.76 -16.77 1.98
C ASP A 67 -3.55 -17.05 3.48
N GLN A 68 -4.65 -17.09 4.23
CA GLN A 68 -4.63 -17.77 5.54
C GLN A 68 -4.70 -19.27 5.25
N GLU A 69 -3.54 -19.93 5.23
CA GLU A 69 -3.47 -21.38 5.30
C GLU A 69 -4.32 -21.84 6.51
N PRO A 70 -5.34 -22.69 6.31
CA PRO A 70 -6.23 -23.09 7.39
C PRO A 70 -5.38 -23.71 8.50
N PRO A 71 -5.60 -23.35 9.78
CA PRO A 71 -4.87 -24.01 10.85
C PRO A 71 -5.18 -25.50 10.73
N ALA A 72 -4.14 -26.29 10.47
CA ALA A 72 -4.19 -27.74 10.54
C ALA A 72 -4.63 -28.07 11.96
N ARG A 73 -5.94 -28.18 12.17
CA ARG A 73 -6.51 -28.74 13.38
C ARG A 73 -6.02 -30.16 13.41
N ASP A 74 -5.09 -30.39 14.32
CA ASP A 74 -4.52 -31.66 14.71
C ASP A 74 -5.44 -32.83 14.31
N ALA A 75 -5.05 -33.52 13.23
CA ALA A 75 -5.49 -34.88 12.98
C ALA A 75 -4.79 -35.80 13.99
N ALA A 76 -5.10 -35.60 15.27
CA ALA A 76 -4.61 -36.42 16.37
C ALA A 76 -5.79 -36.79 17.27
N GLY A 77 -6.26 -38.02 17.07
CA GLY A 77 -6.88 -38.79 18.14
C GLY A 77 -8.41 -38.78 18.18
N ALA A 78 -9.01 -39.71 17.44
CA ALA A 78 -9.94 -40.69 18.04
C ALA A 78 -10.38 -41.71 16.98
N SER A 79 -9.47 -42.61 16.59
CA SER A 79 -9.91 -43.95 16.16
C SER A 79 -10.48 -44.66 17.39
N ARG A 80 -11.78 -44.44 17.66
CA ARG A 80 -12.59 -45.41 18.42
C ARG A 80 -13.28 -46.30 17.39
N TYR A 81 -12.61 -47.38 17.02
CA TYR A 81 -13.22 -48.56 16.44
C TYR A 81 -12.49 -49.79 16.97
N LEU A 82 -13.28 -50.71 17.55
CA LEU A 82 -12.93 -52.08 18.02
C LEU A 82 -12.13 -52.06 19.34
N ASP A 83 -12.58 -52.67 20.43
CA ASP A 83 -13.19 -54.00 20.63
C ASP A 83 -14.30 -53.94 21.71
#